data_AF-A0AA36I1P0-F1
#
_entry.id   AF-A0AA36I1P0-F1
#
_cell.length_a   1.000
_cell.length_b   1.000
_cell.length_c   1.000
_cell.angle_alpha   90.00
_cell.angle_beta   90.00
_cell.angle_gamma   90.00
#
_symmetry.space_group_name_H-M   'P 1'
#
loop_
_entity.id
_entity.type
_entity.pdbx_description
1 polymer ?
#
loop_
_entity_poly.entity_id
_entity_poly.type
_entity_poly.pdbx_seq_one_letter_code
_entity_poly.pdbx_strand_id
1 'polypeptide(L)'
;MDDYSADVLIRQFEEFCQQDVLSGKASAVPTAVVAQSPFLAASIEYHTGRPVPHVRPLAPYVSATYQANSSTVLVLCARTRLMMSHNCRGLFRAGARLLPRGRKLRLPPGDQDVVHGYSFQEVAQFEATVLVPWNIAVTTFHELYAMHMPMFIPDTLWLARLWPKQMTSYGRSHPNLHRQMRPNDRHPTPYPSLDFLSRDFLTMVYWAKSFSGLDLPGVQRFTSIPDLLLGLEEVDLEQISREMALETAKAREEVVPFWSSLVGVLSAPLNVSPDCEGAQPSARPTDSE
;
A
#
# COMPACT_ATOMS: atom_id res chain seq x y z
N MET A 1 21.71 15.48 -15.71
CA MET A 1 20.81 15.52 -14.54
C MET A 1 21.17 14.31 -13.69
N ASP A 2 22.16 14.44 -12.81
CA ASP A 2 22.62 13.40 -11.88
C ASP A 2 22.05 13.59 -10.46
N ASP A 3 21.05 14.46 -10.29
CA ASP A 3 20.48 14.85 -8.98
C ASP A 3 19.63 13.76 -8.29
N TYR A 4 19.63 12.53 -8.81
CA TYR A 4 18.84 11.41 -8.25
C TYR A 4 19.71 10.17 -8.01
N SER A 5 20.95 10.33 -7.57
CA SER A 5 21.71 9.17 -7.09
C SER A 5 21.07 8.63 -5.80
N ALA A 6 21.02 7.31 -5.65
CA ALA A 6 20.46 6.69 -4.44
C ALA A 6 21.18 7.18 -3.18
N ASP A 7 22.49 7.44 -3.25
CA ASP A 7 23.28 7.96 -2.12
C ASP A 7 22.79 9.34 -1.64
N VAL A 8 22.38 10.23 -2.55
CA VAL A 8 21.83 11.54 -2.18
C VAL A 8 20.49 11.36 -1.45
N LEU A 9 19.60 10.50 -1.96
CA LEU A 9 18.30 10.23 -1.35
C LEU A 9 18.44 9.54 0.02
N ILE A 10 19.38 8.59 0.14
CA ILE A 10 19.69 7.92 1.41
C ILE A 10 20.24 8.92 2.42
N ARG A 11 21.20 9.77 2.02
CA ARG A 11 21.75 10.80 2.91
C ARG A 11 20.66 11.77 3.38
N GLN A 12 19.81 12.26 2.47
CA GLN A 12 18.68 13.12 2.81
C GLN A 12 17.70 12.43 3.78
N PHE A 13 17.42 11.14 3.57
CA PHE A 13 16.61 10.35 4.50
C PHE A 13 17.28 10.19 5.87
N GLU A 14 18.59 9.95 5.92
CA GLU A 14 19.34 9.84 7.17
C GLU A 14 19.36 11.15 7.96
N GLU A 15 19.58 12.28 7.27
CA GLU A 15 19.49 13.64 7.82
C GLU A 15 18.09 13.90 8.39
N PHE A 16 17.04 13.57 7.63
CA PHE A 16 15.66 13.67 8.09
C PHE A 16 15.40 12.80 9.33
N CYS A 17 15.91 11.58 9.35
CA CYS A 17 15.70 10.66 10.47
C CYS A 17 16.56 10.97 11.71
N GLN A 18 17.58 11.84 11.62
CA GLN A 18 18.23 12.38 12.83
C GLN A 18 17.26 13.24 13.64
N GLN A 19 16.20 13.71 12.99
CA GLN A 19 15.16 14.54 13.58
C GLN A 19 13.91 13.75 13.99
N ASP A 20 13.93 12.42 13.82
CA ASP A 20 12.77 11.55 14.03
C ASP A 20 12.44 11.39 15.51
N VAL A 21 11.31 11.96 15.94
CA VAL A 21 10.81 11.90 17.32
C VAL A 21 10.44 10.48 17.74
N LEU A 22 10.11 9.61 16.79
CA LEU A 22 9.79 8.21 17.07
C LEU A 22 11.04 7.39 17.41
N SER A 23 12.24 7.91 17.13
CA SER A 23 13.51 7.32 17.54
C SER A 23 13.90 7.64 18.99
N GLY A 24 13.13 8.48 19.69
CA GLY A 24 13.42 8.93 21.06
C GLY A 24 14.54 9.99 21.16
N LYS A 25 15.03 10.51 20.03
CA LYS A 25 16.03 11.58 20.00
C LYS A 25 15.35 12.94 20.00
N ALA A 26 15.83 13.85 20.85
CA ALA A 26 15.40 15.24 20.82
C ALA A 26 15.95 15.93 19.56
N SER A 27 15.10 16.67 18.85
CA SER A 27 15.44 17.42 17.64
C SER A 27 14.93 18.85 17.74
N ALA A 28 15.69 19.79 17.18
CA ALA A 28 15.26 21.18 17.04
C ALA A 28 14.06 21.33 16.10
N VAL A 29 13.83 20.37 15.20
CA VAL A 29 12.63 20.30 14.37
C VAL A 29 12.07 18.90 14.52
N PRO A 30 10.94 18.71 15.23
CA PRO A 30 10.38 17.38 15.43
C PRO A 30 9.87 16.85 14.08
N THR A 31 10.40 15.70 13.68
CA THR A 31 10.04 15.01 12.43
C THR A 31 9.56 13.60 12.74
N ALA A 32 8.74 12.99 11.90
CA ALA A 32 8.35 11.60 12.05
C ALA A 32 8.23 10.88 10.70
N VAL A 33 8.72 9.64 10.62
CA VAL A 33 8.51 8.76 9.46
C VAL A 33 7.57 7.63 9.85
N VAL A 34 6.44 7.53 9.15
CA VAL A 34 5.45 6.46 9.34
C VAL A 34 5.07 5.89 7.99
N ALA A 35 5.14 4.57 7.85
CA ALA A 35 4.72 3.88 6.63
C ALA A 35 3.21 3.58 6.66
N GLN A 36 2.57 3.57 5.49
CA GLN A 36 1.14 3.20 5.39
C GLN A 36 0.90 1.69 5.37
N SER A 37 1.94 0.86 5.19
CA SER A 37 1.78 -0.60 5.09
C SER A 37 3.02 -1.34 5.56
N PRO A 38 2.88 -2.63 5.95
CA PRO A 38 4.02 -3.49 6.28
C PRO A 38 5.03 -3.57 5.13
N PHE A 39 4.54 -3.63 3.87
CA PHE A 39 5.39 -3.62 2.69
C PHE A 39 6.28 -2.37 2.63
N LEU A 40 5.71 -1.17 2.81
CA LEU A 40 6.49 0.07 2.73
C LEU A 40 7.45 0.21 3.91
N ALA A 41 7.06 -0.21 5.12
CA ALA A 41 7.98 -0.24 6.25
C ALA A 41 9.20 -1.12 5.98
N ALA A 42 8.97 -2.36 5.50
CA ALA A 42 10.05 -3.28 5.15
C ALA A 42 10.87 -2.79 3.95
N SER A 43 10.26 -2.10 2.98
CA SER A 43 11.00 -1.49 1.86
C SER A 43 11.89 -0.33 2.34
N ILE A 44 11.40 0.51 3.25
CA ILE A 44 12.19 1.59 3.87
C ILE A 44 13.35 0.98 4.67
N GLU A 45 13.09 -0.06 5.46
CA GLU A 45 14.14 -0.75 6.22
C GLU A 45 15.17 -1.40 5.29
N TYR A 46 14.74 -2.03 4.19
CA TYR A 46 15.64 -2.56 3.18
C TYR A 46 16.55 -1.47 2.60
N HIS A 47 16.02 -0.28 2.31
CA HIS A 47 16.78 0.82 1.68
C HIS A 47 17.71 1.56 2.64
N THR A 48 17.33 1.66 3.91
CA THR A 48 17.93 2.62 4.85
C THR A 48 18.55 1.94 6.07
N GLY A 49 18.30 0.64 6.24
CA GLY A 49 18.66 -0.11 7.45
C GLY A 49 17.86 0.28 8.69
N ARG A 50 16.90 1.19 8.58
CA ARG A 50 16.11 1.70 9.70
C ARG A 50 14.68 1.16 9.67
N PRO A 51 14.22 0.48 10.73
CA PRO A 51 12.82 0.12 10.84
C PRO A 51 11.99 1.39 11.05
N VAL A 52 10.81 1.45 10.44
CA VAL A 52 9.83 2.50 10.68
C VAL A 52 8.50 1.88 11.10
N PRO A 53 7.74 2.51 12.00
CA PRO A 53 6.40 2.03 12.31
C PRO A 53 5.53 2.15 11.06
N HIS A 54 4.52 1.28 10.98
CA HIS A 54 3.48 1.41 9.98
C HIS A 54 2.12 1.53 10.65
N VAL A 55 1.24 2.30 10.01
CA VAL A 55 -0.11 2.56 10.51
C VAL A 55 -1.09 2.42 9.36
N ARG A 56 -2.13 1.62 9.58
CA ARG A 56 -3.16 1.34 8.58
C ARG A 56 -3.91 2.62 8.18
N PRO A 57 -4.06 2.92 6.88
CA PRO A 57 -4.93 3.99 6.43
C PRO A 57 -6.40 3.70 6.80
N LEU A 58 -7.06 4.66 7.45
CA LEU A 58 -8.49 4.57 7.76
C LEU A 58 -9.41 5.12 6.66
N ALA A 59 -8.84 5.80 5.66
CA ALA A 59 -9.55 6.48 4.58
C ALA A 59 -10.79 7.30 5.04
N PRO A 60 -10.68 8.19 6.05
CA PRO A 60 -11.84 8.88 6.64
C PRO A 60 -12.55 9.85 5.68
N TYR A 61 -11.93 10.17 4.54
CA TYR A 61 -12.54 10.95 3.47
C TYR A 61 -13.59 10.18 2.67
N VAL A 62 -13.65 8.85 2.82
CA VAL A 62 -14.65 8.01 2.18
C VAL A 62 -15.89 7.97 3.07
N SER A 63 -16.95 8.67 2.67
CA SER A 63 -18.22 8.71 3.40
C SER A 63 -19.23 7.64 2.95
N ALA A 64 -18.98 7.00 1.82
CA ALA A 64 -19.85 5.94 1.31
C ALA A 64 -19.74 4.68 2.17
N THR A 65 -20.85 3.97 2.35
CA THR A 65 -20.92 2.70 3.06
C THR A 65 -21.61 1.68 2.17
N TYR A 66 -21.18 0.42 2.23
CA TYR A 66 -21.77 -0.69 1.49
C TYR A 66 -23.30 -0.71 1.58
N GLN A 67 -23.93 -0.60 0.41
CA GLN A 67 -25.38 -0.56 0.23
C GLN A 67 -25.70 -1.23 -1.11
N ALA A 68 -25.44 -2.54 -1.20
CA ALA A 68 -25.68 -3.30 -2.42
C ALA A 68 -27.13 -3.11 -2.91
N ASN A 69 -27.27 -2.62 -4.14
CA ASN A 69 -28.56 -2.49 -4.81
C ASN A 69 -28.57 -3.20 -6.19
N SER A 70 -27.48 -3.90 -6.50
CA SER A 70 -27.27 -4.63 -7.73
C SER A 70 -26.67 -5.99 -7.43
N SER A 71 -26.95 -7.00 -8.27
CA SER A 71 -26.27 -8.30 -8.27
C SER A 71 -24.98 -8.29 -9.09
N THR A 72 -24.34 -7.13 -9.17
CA THR A 72 -23.15 -6.93 -10.00
C THR A 72 -21.92 -6.88 -9.13
N VAL A 73 -20.92 -7.68 -9.47
CA VAL A 73 -19.61 -7.70 -8.83
C VAL A 73 -18.66 -6.83 -9.65
N LEU A 74 -18.07 -5.84 -9.02
CA LEU A 74 -17.13 -4.92 -9.67
C LEU A 74 -15.72 -5.52 -9.66
N VAL A 75 -15.15 -5.73 -10.84
CA VAL A 75 -13.81 -6.29 -11.00
C VAL A 75 -12.82 -5.14 -11.23
N LEU A 76 -12.06 -4.81 -10.19
CA LEU A 76 -11.03 -3.77 -10.16
C LEU A 76 -9.65 -4.39 -10.42
N CYS A 77 -9.22 -4.30 -11.67
CA CYS A 77 -7.99 -4.88 -12.17
C CYS A 77 -7.07 -3.82 -12.76
N ALA A 78 -6.86 -2.71 -12.05
CA ALA A 78 -6.05 -1.59 -12.53
C ALA A 78 -4.68 -2.02 -13.06
N ARG A 79 -4.16 -1.29 -14.04
CA ARG A 79 -2.80 -1.25 -14.62
C ARG A 79 -1.88 -2.49 -14.70
N THR A 80 -2.31 -3.70 -14.34
CA THR A 80 -1.44 -4.86 -14.51
C THR A 80 -1.37 -5.19 -16.01
N ARG A 81 -0.16 -5.31 -16.56
CA ARG A 81 0.02 -5.78 -17.96
C ARG A 81 -0.66 -7.14 -18.21
N LEU A 82 -0.80 -7.96 -17.17
CA LEU A 82 -1.58 -9.20 -17.25
C LEU A 82 -3.07 -8.91 -17.55
N MET A 83 -3.65 -7.88 -16.96
CA MET A 83 -5.06 -7.54 -17.13
C MET A 83 -5.36 -6.62 -18.32
N MET A 84 -4.35 -5.90 -18.81
CA MET A 84 -4.41 -5.30 -20.15
C MET A 84 -4.33 -6.33 -21.26
N SER A 85 -3.84 -7.56 -20.97
CA SER A 85 -3.91 -8.64 -21.94
C SER A 85 -5.37 -9.06 -22.18
N HIS A 86 -5.73 -9.23 -23.46
CA HIS A 86 -7.03 -9.77 -23.85
C HIS A 86 -7.32 -11.12 -23.19
N ASN A 87 -6.29 -11.91 -22.88
CA ASN A 87 -6.42 -13.23 -22.28
C ASN A 87 -7.05 -13.17 -20.89
N CYS A 88 -6.54 -12.33 -19.99
CA CYS A 88 -7.06 -12.32 -18.62
C CYS A 88 -8.47 -11.69 -18.56
N ARG A 89 -8.75 -10.62 -19.32
CA ARG A 89 -10.13 -10.11 -19.47
C ARG A 89 -11.04 -11.15 -20.11
N GLY A 90 -10.53 -11.94 -21.04
CA GLY A 90 -11.21 -13.08 -21.66
C GLY A 90 -11.60 -14.15 -20.64
N LEU A 91 -10.69 -14.48 -19.72
CA LEU A 91 -10.95 -15.44 -18.64
C LEU A 91 -12.05 -14.95 -17.69
N PHE A 92 -12.02 -13.69 -17.25
CA PHE A 92 -13.11 -13.12 -16.45
C PHE A 92 -14.44 -13.10 -17.21
N ARG A 93 -14.43 -12.78 -18.51
CA ARG A 93 -15.64 -12.83 -19.35
C ARG A 93 -16.16 -14.24 -19.55
N ALA A 94 -15.28 -15.22 -19.68
CA ALA A 94 -15.66 -16.63 -19.78
C ALA A 94 -16.22 -17.13 -18.45
N GLY A 95 -15.55 -16.81 -17.34
CA GLY A 95 -16.00 -17.10 -15.98
C GLY A 95 -17.36 -16.47 -15.65
N ALA A 96 -17.60 -15.24 -16.09
CA ALA A 96 -18.89 -14.57 -15.92
C ALA A 96 -20.07 -15.33 -16.56
N ARG A 97 -19.82 -16.16 -17.58
CA ARG A 97 -20.85 -17.02 -18.20
C ARG A 97 -21.17 -18.26 -17.37
N LEU A 98 -20.29 -18.62 -16.44
CA LEU A 98 -20.44 -19.75 -15.55
C LEU A 98 -21.16 -19.36 -14.25
N LEU A 99 -21.29 -18.06 -13.95
CA LEU A 99 -22.03 -17.61 -12.78
C LEU A 99 -23.52 -17.98 -12.87
N PRO A 100 -24.16 -18.37 -11.75
CA PRO A 100 -25.58 -18.66 -11.68
C PRO A 100 -26.42 -17.49 -12.19
N ARG A 101 -27.60 -17.80 -12.70
CA ARG A 101 -28.52 -16.80 -13.27
C ARG A 101 -28.81 -15.71 -12.23
N GLY A 102 -28.26 -14.51 -12.45
CA GLY A 102 -28.52 -13.33 -11.63
C GLY A 102 -27.29 -12.45 -11.42
N ARG A 103 -26.11 -13.05 -11.20
CA ARG A 103 -24.89 -12.29 -10.96
C ARG A 103 -24.18 -11.89 -12.23
N LYS A 104 -23.55 -10.72 -12.22
CA LYS A 104 -22.81 -10.17 -13.36
C LYS A 104 -21.44 -9.68 -12.91
N LEU A 105 -20.39 -9.99 -13.68
CA LEU A 105 -19.09 -9.35 -13.49
C LEU A 105 -19.01 -8.07 -14.33
N ARG A 106 -18.75 -6.94 -13.68
CA ARG A 106 -18.50 -5.66 -14.34
C ARG A 106 -17.00 -5.38 -14.37
N LEU A 107 -16.43 -5.39 -15.56
CA LEU A 107 -15.07 -4.92 -15.81
C LEU A 107 -15.16 -3.51 -16.40
N PRO A 108 -14.62 -2.47 -15.73
CA PRO A 108 -14.58 -1.12 -16.28
C PRO A 108 -13.92 -1.09 -17.68
N PRO A 109 -14.42 -0.26 -18.61
CA PRO A 109 -13.85 -0.14 -19.95
C PRO A 109 -12.48 0.57 -19.96
N GLY A 110 -11.55 0.11 -20.80
CA GLY A 110 -10.29 0.80 -21.08
C GLY A 110 -9.26 0.86 -19.94
N ASP A 111 -8.46 1.92 -19.95
CA ASP A 111 -7.44 2.32 -18.96
C ASP A 111 -8.05 3.14 -17.81
N GLN A 112 -9.38 3.14 -17.68
CA GLN A 112 -10.04 3.75 -16.52
C GLN A 112 -9.63 2.94 -15.29
N ASP A 113 -8.58 3.42 -14.62
CA ASP A 113 -8.11 2.86 -13.38
C ASP A 113 -9.17 2.96 -12.30
N VAL A 114 -8.90 2.23 -11.22
CA VAL A 114 -9.68 2.17 -9.99
C VAL A 114 -10.41 3.48 -9.70
N VAL A 115 -11.73 3.41 -9.55
CA VAL A 115 -12.62 4.55 -9.20
C VAL A 115 -12.66 5.69 -10.25
N HIS A 116 -11.80 5.72 -11.29
CA HIS A 116 -11.78 6.82 -12.27
C HIS A 116 -12.98 6.90 -13.24
N GLY A 117 -14.00 6.07 -13.02
CA GLY A 117 -15.31 6.21 -13.65
C GLY A 117 -16.49 6.02 -12.70
N TYR A 118 -16.24 5.83 -11.40
CA TYR A 118 -17.26 5.58 -10.39
C TYR A 118 -16.95 6.40 -9.15
N SER A 119 -17.90 7.18 -8.66
CA SER A 119 -17.86 7.72 -7.31
C SER A 119 -17.86 6.60 -6.26
N PHE A 120 -17.39 6.89 -5.04
CA PHE A 120 -17.51 5.94 -3.94
C PHE A 120 -18.96 5.50 -3.67
N GLN A 121 -19.93 6.39 -3.88
CA GLN A 121 -21.35 6.07 -3.74
C GLN A 121 -21.81 5.04 -4.79
N GLU A 122 -21.36 5.17 -6.04
CA GLU A 122 -21.65 4.17 -7.09
C GLU A 122 -20.93 2.85 -6.82
N VAL A 123 -19.69 2.91 -6.31
CA VAL A 123 -18.97 1.70 -5.92
C VAL A 123 -19.72 0.96 -4.80
N ALA A 124 -20.23 1.67 -3.79
CA ALA A 124 -20.99 1.10 -2.67
C ALA A 124 -22.24 0.30 -3.06
N GLN A 125 -22.75 0.51 -4.28
CA GLN A 125 -23.97 -0.12 -4.81
C GLN A 125 -23.72 -1.49 -5.46
N PHE A 126 -22.47 -1.84 -5.75
CA PHE A 126 -22.11 -3.17 -6.24
C PHE A 126 -22.27 -4.21 -5.14
N GLU A 127 -22.55 -5.45 -5.53
CA GLU A 127 -22.75 -6.58 -4.63
C GLU A 127 -21.46 -6.90 -3.85
N ALA A 128 -20.33 -6.88 -4.55
CA ALA A 128 -18.99 -7.09 -4.02
C ALA A 128 -17.95 -6.51 -4.98
N THR A 129 -16.69 -6.52 -4.57
CA THR A 129 -15.53 -6.16 -5.40
C THR A 129 -14.54 -7.30 -5.54
N VAL A 130 -13.94 -7.43 -6.71
CA VAL A 130 -12.76 -8.26 -6.94
C VAL A 130 -11.60 -7.32 -7.20
N LEU A 131 -10.70 -7.17 -6.23
CA LEU A 131 -9.55 -6.29 -6.36
C LEU A 131 -8.30 -7.12 -6.70
N VAL A 132 -7.83 -6.99 -7.94
CA VAL A 132 -6.52 -7.50 -8.35
C VAL A 132 -5.54 -6.32 -8.33
N PRO A 133 -4.75 -6.18 -7.25
CA PRO A 133 -3.91 -5.01 -7.07
C PRO A 133 -2.83 -4.93 -8.15
N TRP A 134 -2.52 -3.70 -8.57
CA TRP A 134 -1.42 -3.40 -9.49
C TRP A 134 -0.13 -3.02 -8.77
N ASN A 135 -0.21 -2.81 -7.46
CA ASN A 135 0.89 -2.57 -6.55
C ASN A 135 0.46 -3.10 -5.16
N ILE A 136 1.39 -3.64 -4.37
CA ILE A 136 1.14 -4.08 -2.98
C ILE A 136 0.78 -2.89 -2.07
N ALA A 137 1.17 -1.67 -2.40
CA ALA A 137 0.82 -0.46 -1.66
C ALA A 137 -0.37 0.31 -2.28
N VAL A 138 -1.41 -0.39 -2.74
CA VAL A 138 -2.59 0.26 -3.35
C VAL A 138 -3.52 0.86 -2.29
N THR A 139 -3.73 2.18 -2.34
CA THR A 139 -4.61 2.90 -1.41
C THR A 139 -6.07 2.48 -1.55
N THR A 140 -6.52 2.16 -2.77
CA THR A 140 -7.92 1.78 -3.00
C THR A 140 -8.36 0.52 -2.27
N PHE A 141 -7.43 -0.37 -1.90
CA PHE A 141 -7.77 -1.46 -1.00
C PHE A 141 -8.37 -0.92 0.33
N HIS A 142 -7.70 0.07 0.94
CA HIS A 142 -8.13 0.65 2.21
C HIS A 142 -9.39 1.51 2.07
N GLU A 143 -9.59 2.16 0.92
CA GLU A 143 -10.83 2.89 0.61
C GLU A 143 -12.04 1.95 0.58
N LEU A 144 -11.94 0.84 -0.16
CA LEU A 144 -13.01 -0.17 -0.22
C LEU A 144 -13.25 -0.84 1.13
N TYR A 145 -12.17 -1.10 1.88
CA TYR A 145 -12.27 -1.68 3.21
C TYR A 145 -13.00 -0.75 4.18
N ALA A 146 -12.70 0.55 4.15
CA ALA A 146 -13.37 1.58 4.96
C ALA A 146 -14.85 1.77 4.60
N MET A 147 -15.24 1.46 3.36
CA MET A 147 -16.65 1.41 2.93
C MET A 147 -17.38 0.15 3.44
N HIS A 148 -16.66 -0.80 4.05
CA HIS A 148 -17.16 -2.13 4.40
C HIS A 148 -17.66 -2.93 3.19
N MET A 149 -17.04 -2.68 2.02
CA MET A 149 -17.39 -3.34 0.78
C MET A 149 -16.85 -4.78 0.79
N PRO A 150 -17.70 -5.82 0.68
CA PRO A 150 -17.24 -7.20 0.54
C PRO A 150 -16.26 -7.32 -0.63
N MET A 151 -15.10 -7.91 -0.37
CA MET A 151 -14.02 -7.90 -1.33
C MET A 151 -13.27 -9.23 -1.42
N PHE A 152 -12.86 -9.54 -2.65
CA PHE A 152 -12.06 -10.69 -3.00
C PHE A 152 -10.71 -10.22 -3.54
N ILE A 153 -9.62 -10.76 -3.02
CA ILE A 153 -8.26 -10.49 -3.46
C ILE A 153 -7.53 -11.77 -3.87
N PRO A 154 -6.54 -11.70 -4.78
CA PRO A 154 -5.63 -12.81 -5.03
C PRO A 154 -4.95 -13.29 -3.74
N ASP A 155 -4.74 -14.61 -3.63
CA ASP A 155 -3.91 -15.20 -2.58
C ASP A 155 -2.43 -14.80 -2.72
N THR A 156 -1.61 -15.14 -1.72
CA THR A 156 -0.18 -14.81 -1.70
C THR A 156 0.56 -15.32 -2.94
N LEU A 157 0.29 -16.56 -3.38
CA LEU A 157 1.01 -17.14 -4.51
C LEU A 157 0.63 -16.47 -5.82
N TRP A 158 -0.62 -16.07 -5.98
CA TRP A 158 -1.05 -15.37 -7.17
C TRP A 158 -0.61 -13.91 -7.16
N LEU A 159 -0.63 -13.22 -6.02
CA LEU A 159 0.01 -11.89 -5.84
C LEU A 159 1.51 -11.94 -6.23
N ALA A 160 2.25 -12.96 -5.77
CA ALA A 160 3.65 -13.12 -6.12
C ALA A 160 3.88 -13.25 -7.64
N ARG A 161 2.95 -13.90 -8.37
CA ARG A 161 3.02 -14.00 -9.84
C ARG A 161 2.68 -12.68 -10.54
N LEU A 162 1.90 -11.81 -9.90
CA LEU A 162 1.59 -10.48 -10.41
C LEU A 162 2.75 -9.51 -10.19
N TRP A 163 3.49 -9.65 -9.09
CA TRP A 163 4.55 -8.74 -8.61
C TRP A 163 5.59 -8.32 -9.66
N PRO A 164 6.22 -9.25 -10.43
CA PRO A 164 7.20 -8.86 -11.44
C PRO A 164 6.71 -7.80 -12.39
N LYS A 165 5.47 -7.95 -12.86
CA LYS A 165 4.86 -7.06 -13.84
C LYS A 165 4.65 -5.66 -13.27
N GLN A 166 4.43 -5.56 -11.95
CA GLN A 166 4.28 -4.30 -11.23
C GLN A 166 5.63 -3.57 -11.10
N MET A 167 6.68 -4.30 -10.71
CA MET A 167 8.02 -3.72 -10.50
C MET A 167 8.79 -3.48 -11.82
N THR A 168 8.41 -4.13 -12.93
CA THR A 168 9.07 -3.93 -14.24
C THR A 168 9.09 -2.48 -14.69
N SER A 169 8.03 -1.71 -14.42
CA SER A 169 7.99 -0.31 -14.81
C SER A 169 9.04 0.48 -14.04
N TYR A 170 9.17 0.22 -12.73
CA TYR A 170 10.17 0.86 -11.88
C TYR A 170 11.60 0.46 -12.25
N GLY A 171 11.86 -0.84 -12.45
CA GLY A 171 13.18 -1.34 -12.82
C GLY A 171 13.63 -0.86 -14.20
N ARG A 172 12.71 -0.68 -15.16
CA ARG A 172 13.04 -0.11 -16.48
C ARG A 172 13.30 1.40 -16.40
N SER A 173 12.55 2.13 -15.57
CA SER A 173 12.79 3.56 -15.36
C SER A 173 14.06 3.84 -14.57
N HIS A 174 14.53 2.88 -13.76
CA HIS A 174 15.71 3.02 -12.91
C HIS A 174 16.62 1.77 -12.98
N PRO A 175 17.24 1.50 -14.15
CA PRO A 175 17.95 0.25 -14.41
C PRO A 175 19.16 0.02 -13.49
N ASN A 176 19.67 1.06 -12.84
CA ASN A 176 20.80 0.97 -11.92
C ASN A 176 20.42 1.03 -10.44
N LEU A 177 19.14 1.27 -10.10
CA LEU A 177 18.73 1.46 -8.71
C LEU A 177 19.10 0.24 -7.85
N HIS A 178 18.79 -0.96 -8.33
CA HIS A 178 19.15 -2.21 -7.63
C HIS A 178 20.66 -2.39 -7.41
N ARG A 179 21.52 -1.77 -8.23
CA ARG A 179 22.99 -1.83 -8.10
C ARG A 179 23.55 -0.76 -7.16
N GLN A 180 22.85 0.37 -7.04
CA GLN A 180 23.25 1.47 -6.16
C GLN A 180 22.88 1.20 -4.71
N MET A 181 22.06 0.18 -4.46
CA MET A 181 21.53 -0.09 -3.14
C MET A 181 22.35 -1.13 -2.41
N ARG A 182 22.63 -0.84 -1.14
CA ARG A 182 23.30 -1.79 -0.26
C ARG A 182 22.35 -2.95 0.03
N PRO A 183 22.77 -4.20 -0.18
CA PRO A 183 21.99 -5.34 0.28
C PRO A 183 21.72 -5.22 1.78
N ASN A 184 20.52 -5.60 2.19
CA ASN A 184 20.15 -5.74 3.60
C ASN A 184 19.86 -7.22 3.84
N ASP A 185 20.51 -7.82 4.85
CA ASP A 185 20.36 -9.25 5.16
C ASP A 185 18.97 -9.60 5.73
N ARG A 186 18.18 -8.61 6.16
CA ARG A 186 16.85 -8.79 6.75
C ARG A 186 15.74 -8.98 5.71
N HIS A 187 15.87 -8.33 4.55
CA HIS A 187 14.88 -8.37 3.49
C HIS A 187 15.55 -8.67 2.15
N PRO A 188 15.03 -9.61 1.33
CA PRO A 188 15.50 -9.74 -0.04
C PRO A 188 15.17 -8.47 -0.84
N THR A 189 15.87 -8.21 -1.93
CA THR A 189 15.57 -7.03 -2.78
C THR A 189 14.08 -6.96 -3.17
N PRO A 190 13.39 -5.81 -3.02
CA PRO A 190 12.03 -5.62 -3.51
C PRO A 190 11.96 -5.53 -5.04
N TYR A 191 13.11 -5.42 -5.70
CA TYR A 191 13.28 -5.33 -7.14
C TYR A 191 13.83 -6.64 -7.70
N PRO A 192 12.99 -7.67 -7.91
CA PRO A 192 13.46 -8.92 -8.52
C PRO A 192 13.98 -8.64 -9.93
N SER A 193 15.02 -9.37 -10.33
CA SER A 193 15.57 -9.23 -11.67
C SER A 193 14.58 -9.81 -12.68
N LEU A 194 14.31 -9.05 -13.74
CA LEU A 194 13.45 -9.50 -14.82
C LEU A 194 14.00 -10.71 -15.57
N ASP A 195 15.32 -10.85 -15.60
CA ASP A 195 15.99 -11.95 -16.28
C ASP A 195 15.93 -13.25 -15.45
N PHE A 196 15.57 -13.16 -14.17
CA PHE A 196 15.61 -14.26 -13.22
C PHE A 196 14.30 -14.45 -12.43
N LEU A 197 13.15 -14.07 -13.00
CA LEU A 197 11.85 -14.15 -12.31
C LEU A 197 11.53 -15.55 -11.74
N SER A 198 11.97 -16.62 -12.40
CA SER A 198 11.79 -17.99 -11.89
C SER A 198 12.66 -18.30 -10.66
N ARG A 199 13.85 -17.69 -10.56
CA ARG A 199 14.77 -17.83 -9.43
C ARG A 199 14.36 -16.94 -8.25
N ASP A 200 13.76 -15.79 -8.55
CA ASP A 200 13.34 -14.80 -7.56
C ASP A 200 11.91 -15.03 -7.03
N PHE A 201 11.25 -16.15 -7.37
CA PHE A 201 9.86 -16.38 -6.97
C PHE A 201 9.67 -16.38 -5.44
N LEU A 202 10.61 -16.94 -4.67
CA LEU A 202 10.54 -16.91 -3.21
C LEU A 202 10.64 -15.49 -2.65
N THR A 203 11.45 -14.62 -3.27
CA THR A 203 11.49 -13.19 -2.96
C THR A 203 10.17 -12.50 -3.26
N MET A 204 9.49 -12.86 -4.36
CA MET A 204 8.16 -12.32 -4.66
C MET A 204 7.12 -12.79 -3.65
N VAL A 205 7.17 -14.05 -3.24
CA VAL A 205 6.31 -14.59 -2.19
C VAL A 205 6.56 -13.87 -0.87
N TYR A 206 7.83 -13.60 -0.53
CA TYR A 206 8.19 -12.81 0.64
C TYR A 206 7.47 -11.45 0.64
N TRP A 207 7.62 -10.67 -0.44
CA TRP A 207 7.00 -9.35 -0.51
C TRP A 207 5.47 -9.40 -0.63
N ALA A 208 4.92 -10.39 -1.33
CA ALA A 208 3.47 -10.60 -1.46
C ALA A 208 2.79 -10.83 -0.10
N LYS A 209 3.46 -11.49 0.86
CA LYS A 209 2.95 -11.66 2.23
C LYS A 209 2.76 -10.33 2.96
N SER A 210 3.48 -9.29 2.57
CA SER A 210 3.38 -7.96 3.17
C SER A 210 2.20 -7.12 2.62
N PHE A 211 1.34 -7.72 1.78
CA PHE A 211 0.11 -7.07 1.34
C PHE A 211 -0.89 -7.00 2.50
N SER A 212 -1.19 -5.79 2.97
CA SER A 212 -2.04 -5.54 4.13
C SER A 212 -3.41 -6.22 4.07
N GLY A 213 -3.92 -6.50 2.87
CA GLY A 213 -5.23 -7.14 2.71
C GLY A 213 -5.29 -8.63 3.04
N LEU A 214 -4.15 -9.33 3.12
CA LEU A 214 -4.14 -10.78 3.35
C LEU A 214 -4.61 -11.19 4.75
N ASP A 215 -4.43 -10.31 5.74
CA ASP A 215 -4.64 -10.60 7.15
C ASP A 215 -5.87 -9.87 7.74
N LEU A 216 -6.59 -9.09 6.91
CA LEU A 216 -7.71 -8.30 7.39
C LEU A 216 -9.01 -9.13 7.45
N PRO A 217 -9.74 -9.11 8.59
CA PRO A 217 -11.05 -9.72 8.73
C PRO A 217 -12.03 -9.36 7.60
N GLY A 218 -12.85 -10.32 7.19
CA GLY A 218 -13.83 -10.19 6.11
C GLY A 218 -13.25 -10.25 4.69
N VAL A 219 -11.94 -10.04 4.49
CA VAL A 219 -11.34 -10.12 3.14
C VAL A 219 -11.30 -11.57 2.65
N GLN A 220 -11.94 -11.82 1.52
CA GLN A 220 -11.92 -13.13 0.87
C GLN A 220 -10.70 -13.26 -0.05
N ARG A 221 -10.11 -14.45 -0.08
CA ARG A 221 -8.93 -14.74 -0.91
C ARG A 221 -9.28 -15.79 -1.94
N PHE A 222 -8.68 -15.67 -3.12
CA PHE A 222 -8.85 -16.67 -4.17
C PHE A 222 -7.53 -17.00 -4.86
N THR A 223 -7.37 -18.27 -5.17
CA THR A 223 -6.16 -18.86 -5.78
C THR A 223 -6.25 -18.88 -7.31
N SER A 224 -7.47 -18.80 -7.86
CA SER A 224 -7.75 -18.86 -9.30
C SER A 224 -9.11 -18.25 -9.65
N ILE A 225 -9.37 -17.97 -10.93
CA ILE A 225 -10.68 -17.46 -11.35
C ILE A 225 -11.82 -18.46 -11.04
N PRO A 226 -11.72 -19.78 -11.29
CA PRO A 226 -12.74 -20.73 -10.86
C PRO A 226 -13.03 -20.69 -9.35
N ASP A 227 -11.97 -20.64 -8.54
CA ASP A 227 -12.06 -20.51 -7.07
C ASP A 227 -12.79 -19.23 -6.65
N LEU A 228 -12.51 -18.10 -7.32
CA LEU A 228 -13.27 -16.86 -7.12
C LEU A 228 -14.76 -17.02 -7.43
N LEU A 229 -15.12 -17.70 -8.53
CA LEU A 229 -16.53 -17.83 -8.91
C LEU A 229 -17.30 -18.68 -7.90
N LEU A 230 -16.69 -19.78 -7.43
CA LEU A 230 -17.24 -20.60 -6.34
C LEU A 230 -17.36 -19.79 -5.04
N GLY A 231 -16.30 -19.07 -4.67
CA GLY A 231 -16.30 -18.22 -3.49
C GLY A 231 -17.37 -17.14 -3.54
N LEU A 232 -17.66 -16.57 -4.71
CA LEU A 232 -18.77 -15.62 -4.84
C LEU A 232 -20.10 -16.26 -4.49
N GLU A 233 -20.35 -17.51 -4.87
CA GLU A 233 -21.61 -18.24 -4.65
C GLU A 233 -21.84 -18.63 -3.18
N GLU A 234 -20.79 -18.99 -2.47
CA GLU A 234 -20.90 -19.64 -1.16
C GLU A 234 -20.92 -18.67 0.03
N VAL A 235 -20.42 -17.45 -0.14
CA VAL A 235 -20.21 -16.53 0.99
C VAL A 235 -21.43 -15.65 1.29
N ASP A 236 -21.65 -15.39 2.59
CA ASP A 236 -22.56 -14.36 3.07
C ASP A 236 -21.86 -12.99 3.03
N LEU A 237 -22.17 -12.20 2.01
CA LEU A 237 -21.58 -10.88 1.79
C LEU A 237 -21.99 -9.86 2.86
N GLU A 238 -23.18 -9.98 3.44
CA GLU A 238 -23.60 -9.09 4.52
C GLU A 238 -22.80 -9.39 5.79
N GLN A 239 -22.57 -10.67 6.08
CA GLN A 239 -21.72 -11.07 7.20
C GLN A 239 -20.29 -10.56 7.03
N ILE A 240 -19.72 -10.72 5.83
CA ILE A 240 -18.40 -10.16 5.50
C ILE A 240 -18.35 -8.64 5.75
N SER A 241 -19.37 -7.90 5.28
CA SER A 241 -19.44 -6.45 5.48
C SER A 241 -19.49 -6.08 6.98
N ARG A 242 -20.27 -6.82 7.78
CA ARG A 242 -20.33 -6.63 9.25
C ARG A 242 -18.98 -6.85 9.92
N GLU A 243 -18.24 -7.89 9.54
CA GLU A 243 -16.89 -8.15 10.07
C GLU A 243 -15.91 -7.02 9.74
N MET A 244 -15.95 -6.53 8.50
CA MET A 244 -15.12 -5.40 8.07
C MET A 244 -15.48 -4.11 8.82
N ALA A 245 -16.76 -3.89 9.14
CA ALA A 245 -17.21 -2.76 9.93
C ALA A 245 -16.71 -2.81 11.39
N LEU A 246 -16.77 -3.98 12.02
CA LEU A 246 -16.25 -4.19 13.37
C LEU A 246 -14.74 -3.95 13.43
N GLU A 247 -13.98 -4.49 12.49
CA GLU A 247 -12.54 -4.29 12.41
C GLU A 247 -12.16 -2.84 12.05
N THR A 248 -12.98 -2.14 11.28
CA THR A 248 -12.79 -0.71 10.97
C THR A 248 -13.03 0.16 12.21
N ALA A 249 -14.06 -0.15 13.00
CA ALA A 249 -14.31 0.53 14.27
C ALA A 249 -13.15 0.32 15.26
N LYS A 250 -12.71 -0.94 15.45
CA LYS A 250 -11.57 -1.28 16.32
C LYS A 250 -10.30 -0.53 15.91
N ALA A 251 -9.92 -0.58 14.64
CA ALA A 251 -8.71 0.10 14.20
C ALA A 251 -8.81 1.62 14.32
N ARG A 252 -10.02 2.22 14.25
CA ARG A 252 -10.19 3.64 14.51
C ARG A 252 -9.82 3.99 15.95
N GLU A 253 -10.20 3.15 16.91
CA GLU A 253 -9.86 3.32 18.33
C GLU A 253 -8.34 3.23 18.58
N GLU A 254 -7.60 2.49 17.74
CA GLU A 254 -6.15 2.36 17.85
C GLU A 254 -5.39 3.47 17.09
N VAL A 255 -5.81 3.75 15.85
CA VAL A 255 -5.09 4.61 14.91
C VAL A 255 -5.32 6.09 15.18
N VAL A 256 -6.52 6.50 15.62
CA VAL A 256 -6.78 7.92 15.90
C VAL A 256 -5.92 8.43 17.07
N PRO A 257 -5.85 7.75 18.23
CA PRO A 257 -4.97 8.17 19.31
C PRO A 257 -3.49 8.22 18.92
N PHE A 258 -3.03 7.29 18.08
CA PHE A 258 -1.67 7.34 17.54
C PHE A 258 -1.41 8.66 16.81
N TRP A 259 -2.27 9.02 15.85
CA TRP A 259 -2.08 10.25 15.07
C TRP A 259 -2.27 11.51 15.92
N SER A 260 -3.24 11.52 16.84
CA SER A 260 -3.44 12.65 17.76
C SER A 260 -2.22 12.87 18.65
N SER A 261 -1.63 11.80 19.18
CA SER A 261 -0.43 11.86 20.01
C SER A 261 0.77 12.36 19.19
N LEU A 262 0.94 11.83 17.98
CA LEU A 262 2.03 12.23 17.09
C LEU A 262 1.92 13.71 16.69
N VAL A 263 0.74 14.18 16.30
CA VAL A 263 0.51 15.60 16.01
C VAL A 263 0.79 16.47 17.23
N GLY A 264 0.41 16.02 18.43
CA GLY A 264 0.75 16.72 19.67
C GLY A 264 2.26 16.88 19.89
N VAL A 265 3.04 15.83 19.61
CA VAL A 265 4.52 15.87 19.68
C VAL A 265 5.09 16.81 18.62
N LEU A 266 4.60 16.73 17.38
CA LEU A 266 5.08 17.56 16.27
C LEU A 266 4.71 19.04 16.42
N SER A 267 3.63 19.34 17.14
CA SER A 267 3.12 20.71 17.34
C SER A 267 3.56 21.35 18.66
N ALA A 268 4.22 20.60 19.54
CA ALA A 268 4.66 21.12 20.83
C ALA A 268 5.66 22.28 20.59
N PRO A 269 5.47 23.45 21.25
CA PRO A 269 6.43 24.52 21.14
C PRO A 269 7.79 24.01 21.61
N LEU A 270 8.82 24.26 20.81
CA LEU A 270 10.19 23.95 21.20
C LEU A 270 10.47 24.71 22.48
N ASN A 271 10.60 23.99 23.59
CA ASN A 271 11.17 24.55 24.81
C ASN A 271 12.66 24.79 24.54
N VAL A 272 12.96 25.87 23.82
CA VAL A 272 14.32 26.38 23.66
C VAL A 272 14.74 26.78 25.07
N SER A 273 15.61 25.98 25.70
CA SER A 273 16.13 26.34 27.02
C SER A 273 16.78 27.73 26.88
N PRO A 274 16.37 28.72 27.68
CA PRO A 274 16.94 30.07 27.61
C PRO A 274 18.47 30.08 27.86
N ASP A 275 19.04 28.99 28.35
CA ASP A 275 20.48 28.83 28.61
C ASP A 275 21.37 28.86 27.35
N CYS A 276 20.81 28.86 26.13
CA CYS A 276 21.59 29.02 24.89
C CYS A 276 21.78 30.48 24.43
N GLU A 277 21.19 31.49 25.08
CA GLU A 277 21.38 32.91 24.70
C GLU A 277 22.76 33.49 25.09
N GLY A 278 23.63 32.72 25.75
CA GLY A 278 24.92 33.20 26.26
C GLY A 278 26.13 33.05 25.32
N ALA A 279 26.02 32.31 24.21
CA ALA A 279 27.15 32.14 23.29
C ALA A 279 27.25 33.36 22.35
N GLN A 280 27.88 34.45 22.84
CA GLN A 280 28.28 35.56 21.98
C GLN A 280 29.06 35.01 20.77
N PRO A 281 28.72 35.41 19.54
CA PRO A 281 29.44 34.98 18.35
C PRO A 281 30.90 35.41 18.48
N SER A 282 31.78 34.45 18.73
CA SER A 282 33.22 34.63 18.66
C SER A 282 33.53 35.27 17.32
N ALA A 283 34.13 36.47 17.36
CA ALA A 283 34.48 37.25 16.19
C ALA A 283 35.18 36.36 15.15
N ARG A 284 34.67 36.38 13.90
CA ARG A 284 35.33 35.70 12.79
C ARG A 284 36.73 36.28 12.66
N PRO A 285 37.78 35.45 12.54
CA PRO A 285 39.11 35.94 12.18
C PRO A 285 38.99 36.58 10.80
N THR A 286 39.32 37.87 10.74
CA THR A 286 39.53 38.58 9.48
C THR A 286 40.86 38.12 8.91
N ASP A 287 40.79 37.31 7.85
CA ASP A 287 41.96 37.03 7.03
C ASP A 287 42.35 38.32 6.31
N SER A 288 43.45 38.91 6.75
CA SER A 288 44.13 40.03 6.08
C SER A 288 44.96 39.52 4.91
N GLU A 289 44.79 40.18 3.76
CA GLU A 289 45.54 40.03 2.50
C GLU A 289 47.05 40.12 2.64
#